data_AF-A0A9Q9ZTC5-F1
#
_entry.id   AF-A0A9Q9ZTC5-F1
#
_cell.length_a   1.000
_cell.length_b   1.000
_cell.length_c   1.000
_cell.angle_alpha   90.00
_cell.angle_beta   90.00
_cell.angle_gamma   90.00
#
_symmetry.space_group_name_H-M   'P 1'
#
loop_
_entity.id
_entity.type
_entity.pdbx_description
1 polymer ?
#
loop_
_entity_poly.entity_id
_entity_poly.type
_entity_poly.pdbx_seq_one_letter_code
_entity_poly.pdbx_strand_id
1 'polypeptide(L)'
;MLQYIVNNNGLIEQMRINKLNPDEDLPFIKELIKGVQASESQHEERSTNKPFLYEIVVNQLNGVDVRKWDYIARDCHMLGIPKNFDYERLLEFVRVCDVNRGEENREQHICFRDKVADNVYDMFHTRYTLHRKAYKHKICYIIEEKIAEALRAAQRFPDLLVNVENLDIEHYTKLTDHIFNKILHSPEPDLNEARGILEDIVHRRLPKFVGEARLKEPAQWTQNHVKDSWRDMCRNNNLNAQHFQIYDLKMGFGKGGNPLDNVYFYNKRDLNTAFSIQSYQVSSLKPVKICERLVRVYCTDMDQRVQRKAEQHFHKWCTNNKGTFIDFGPVLDDDDSGEGAY
;
A
#
# COMPACT_ATOMS: atom_id res chain seq x y z
N MET A 1 10.52 15.93 10.23
CA MET A 1 9.41 16.88 10.01
C MET A 1 8.70 17.30 11.30
N LEU A 2 8.02 16.42 12.05
CA LEU A 2 7.29 16.83 13.28
C LEU A 2 8.14 17.69 14.24
N GLN A 3 9.35 17.24 14.58
CA GLN A 3 10.26 17.99 15.47
C GLN A 3 10.59 19.38 14.92
N TYR A 4 10.84 19.47 13.62
CA TYR A 4 11.15 20.72 12.94
C TYR A 4 9.95 21.69 13.00
N ILE A 5 8.73 21.19 12.74
CA ILE A 5 7.50 21.99 12.87
C ILE A 5 7.35 22.51 14.30
N VAL A 6 7.54 21.66 15.30
CA VAL A 6 7.38 22.04 16.70
C VAL A 6 8.38 23.10 17.13
N ASN A 7 9.66 22.93 16.76
CA ASN A 7 10.73 23.86 17.14
C ASN A 7 10.61 25.21 16.43
N ASN A 8 10.19 25.24 15.17
CA ASN A 8 10.27 26.45 14.34
C ASN A 8 8.99 27.29 14.34
N ASN A 9 7.89 26.79 14.93
CA ASN A 9 6.58 27.48 14.89
C ASN A 9 6.03 27.78 16.29
N GLY A 10 6.88 27.79 17.33
CA GLY A 10 6.47 28.13 18.70
C GLY A 10 5.45 27.16 19.32
N LEU A 11 5.35 25.93 18.82
CA LEU A 11 4.30 24.99 19.24
C LEU A 11 4.52 24.45 20.66
N ILE A 12 5.76 24.46 21.15
CA ILE A 12 6.07 24.08 22.54
C ILE A 12 5.28 24.94 23.53
N GLU A 13 5.18 26.24 23.28
CA GLU A 13 4.44 27.14 24.17
C GLU A 13 2.93 26.91 24.05
N GLN A 14 2.43 26.67 22.84
CA GLN A 14 1.03 26.30 22.61
C GLN A 14 0.65 24.99 23.33
N MET A 15 1.55 24.00 23.35
CA MET A 15 1.34 22.77 24.11
C MET A 15 1.17 23.06 25.60
N ARG A 16 2.04 23.90 26.20
CA ARG A 16 1.94 24.28 27.62
C ARG A 16 0.65 25.05 27.93
N ILE A 17 0.27 26.01 27.09
CA ILE A 17 -0.99 26.77 27.22
C ILE A 17 -2.20 25.81 27.25
N ASN A 18 -2.16 24.75 26.45
CA ASN A 18 -3.20 23.72 26.38
C ASN A 18 -3.03 22.59 27.40
N LYS A 19 -2.17 22.76 28.42
CA LYS A 19 -1.93 21.81 29.52
C LYS A 19 -1.29 20.48 29.10
N LEU A 20 -0.55 20.46 27.99
CA LEU A 20 0.34 19.36 27.64
C LEU A 20 1.72 19.56 28.28
N ASN A 21 2.40 18.47 28.59
CA ASN A 21 3.80 18.45 28.99
C ASN A 21 4.66 18.11 27.76
N PRO A 22 5.35 19.07 27.12
CA PRO A 22 6.10 18.80 25.89
C PRO A 22 7.19 17.74 26.04
N ASP A 23 7.80 17.61 27.23
CA ASP A 23 8.90 16.66 27.47
C ASP A 23 8.39 15.20 27.52
N GLU A 24 7.12 14.99 27.84
CA GLU A 24 6.46 13.67 27.86
C GLU A 24 5.59 13.43 26.62
N ASP A 25 4.75 14.40 26.26
CA ASP A 25 3.74 14.25 25.21
C ASP A 25 4.37 14.24 23.81
N LEU A 26 5.44 15.00 23.56
CA LEU A 26 6.05 15.01 22.22
C LEU A 26 6.75 13.69 21.88
N PRO A 27 7.53 13.06 22.78
CA PRO A 27 7.99 11.69 22.60
C PRO A 27 6.84 10.69 22.37
N PHE A 28 5.78 10.77 23.17
CA PHE A 28 4.59 9.92 22.99
C PHE A 28 3.94 10.09 21.61
N ILE A 29 3.75 11.33 21.14
CA ILE A 29 3.24 11.61 19.78
C ILE A 29 4.14 10.98 18.70
N LYS A 30 5.47 11.03 18.88
CA LYS A 30 6.41 10.39 17.93
C LYS A 30 6.24 8.87 17.93
N GLU A 31 6.04 8.25 19.08
CA GLU A 31 5.77 6.82 19.19
C GLU A 31 4.47 6.44 18.47
N LEU A 32 3.38 7.20 18.68
CA LEU A 32 2.11 6.98 17.98
C LEU A 32 2.26 7.07 16.46
N ILE A 33 3.03 8.03 15.95
CA ILE A 33 3.25 8.20 14.50
C ILE A 33 4.13 7.09 13.93
N LYS A 34 5.16 6.66 14.67
CA LYS A 34 6.02 5.53 14.29
C LYS A 34 5.28 4.19 14.37
N GLY A 35 4.22 4.12 15.18
CA GLY A 35 3.52 2.88 15.48
C GLY A 35 4.29 1.99 16.42
N VAL A 36 4.89 2.54 17.47
CA VAL A 36 5.49 1.73 18.53
C VAL A 36 4.35 1.01 19.26
N GLN A 37 4.50 -0.27 19.59
CA GLN A 37 3.52 -0.96 20.43
C GLN A 37 3.72 -0.56 21.89
N ALA A 38 2.66 -0.59 22.71
CA ALA A 38 2.76 -0.22 24.12
C ALA A 38 3.85 -1.02 24.85
N SER A 39 3.95 -2.33 24.58
CA SER A 39 4.98 -3.22 25.12
C SER A 39 6.43 -2.87 24.73
N GLU A 40 6.61 -2.05 23.70
CA GLU A 40 7.92 -1.63 23.17
C GLU A 40 8.24 -0.16 23.53
N SER A 41 7.30 0.54 24.17
CA SER A 41 7.45 1.95 24.51
C SER A 41 8.47 2.16 25.63
N GLN A 42 9.20 3.27 25.53
CA GLN A 42 10.09 3.74 26.59
C GLN A 42 9.36 4.58 27.65
N HIS A 43 8.06 4.82 27.47
CA HIS A 43 7.19 5.60 28.37
C HIS A 43 6.32 4.68 29.23
N GLU A 44 6.93 4.02 30.21
CA GLU A 44 6.29 3.01 31.06
C GLU A 44 4.96 3.47 31.66
N GLU A 45 4.86 4.70 32.17
CA GLU A 45 3.62 5.17 32.80
C GLU A 45 2.42 5.17 31.83
N ARG A 46 2.62 5.59 30.58
CA ARG A 46 1.52 5.66 29.59
C ARG A 46 1.26 4.30 28.95
N SER A 47 2.31 3.56 28.64
CA SER A 47 2.18 2.23 28.05
C SER A 47 1.56 1.22 29.02
N THR A 48 1.83 1.33 30.32
CA THR A 48 1.20 0.48 31.34
C THR A 48 -0.23 0.92 31.65
N ASN A 49 -0.50 2.21 31.84
CA ASN A 49 -1.82 2.67 32.28
C ASN A 49 -2.84 2.82 31.14
N LYS A 50 -2.39 3.12 29.91
CA LYS A 50 -3.25 3.39 28.75
C LYS A 50 -2.70 2.79 27.44
N PRO A 51 -2.40 1.47 27.40
CA PRO A 51 -1.83 0.81 26.23
C PRO A 51 -2.68 0.98 24.96
N PHE A 52 -4.01 0.98 25.11
CA PHE A 52 -4.97 1.17 24.01
C PHE A 52 -4.78 2.47 23.20
N LEU A 53 -4.12 3.51 23.75
CA LEU A 53 -3.84 4.73 22.99
C LEU A 53 -2.90 4.50 21.80
N TYR A 54 -2.01 3.51 21.90
CA TYR A 54 -1.09 3.12 20.83
C TYR A 54 -1.80 2.46 19.63
N GLU A 55 -3.07 2.09 19.79
CA GLU A 55 -3.89 1.43 18.75
C GLU A 55 -4.69 2.42 17.89
N ILE A 56 -4.66 3.72 18.20
CA ILE A 56 -5.53 4.71 17.54
C ILE A 56 -4.95 5.18 16.19
N VAL A 57 -3.70 5.66 16.19
CA VAL A 57 -3.09 6.39 15.05
C VAL A 57 -2.43 5.42 14.07
N VAL A 58 -1.53 4.57 14.57
CA VAL A 58 -0.82 3.55 13.80
C VAL A 58 -0.86 2.24 14.58
N ASN A 59 -1.87 1.44 14.31
CA ASN A 59 -2.07 0.18 15.01
C ASN A 59 -1.19 -0.91 14.37
N GLN A 60 -0.04 -1.23 14.95
CA GLN A 60 0.79 -2.35 14.47
C GLN A 60 0.28 -3.72 14.93
N LEU A 61 -0.61 -3.78 15.92
CA LEU A 61 -1.12 -5.05 16.45
C LEU A 61 -2.00 -5.76 15.41
N ASN A 62 -2.95 -5.04 14.82
CA ASN A 62 -3.91 -5.60 13.86
C ASN A 62 -4.17 -4.69 12.65
N GLY A 63 -3.69 -3.44 12.66
CA GLY A 63 -3.89 -2.51 11.55
C GLY A 63 -5.27 -1.88 11.50
N VAL A 64 -6.13 -2.01 12.50
CA VAL A 64 -7.37 -1.24 12.59
C VAL A 64 -7.06 0.11 13.24
N ASP A 65 -6.90 1.16 12.43
CA ASP A 65 -6.54 2.51 12.87
C ASP A 65 -7.29 3.60 12.09
N VAL A 66 -7.38 4.80 12.69
CA VAL A 66 -8.11 5.94 12.10
C VAL A 66 -7.48 6.42 10.79
N ARG A 67 -6.17 6.18 10.60
CA ARG A 67 -5.47 6.49 9.35
C ARG A 67 -6.07 5.71 8.17
N LYS A 68 -6.39 4.42 8.35
CA LYS A 68 -7.07 3.63 7.31
C LYS A 68 -8.48 4.10 7.07
N TRP A 69 -9.19 4.46 8.13
CA TRP A 69 -10.57 4.91 8.00
C TRP A 69 -10.67 6.16 7.13
N ASP A 70 -9.78 7.14 7.35
CA ASP A 70 -9.74 8.36 6.54
C ASP A 70 -9.42 8.08 5.07
N TYR A 71 -8.28 7.44 4.76
CA TYR A 71 -7.91 7.27 3.36
C TYR A 71 -8.87 6.34 2.63
N ILE A 72 -9.43 5.31 3.28
CA ILE A 72 -10.42 4.44 2.63
C ILE A 72 -11.65 5.27 2.25
N ALA A 73 -12.16 6.10 3.16
CA ALA A 73 -13.32 6.93 2.87
C ALA A 73 -13.03 7.99 1.81
N ARG A 74 -11.90 8.70 1.96
CA ARG A 74 -11.45 9.76 1.06
C ARG A 74 -11.20 9.22 -0.35
N ASP A 75 -10.44 8.15 -0.47
CA ASP A 75 -10.03 7.63 -1.78
C ASP A 75 -11.19 6.95 -2.49
N CYS A 76 -12.06 6.23 -1.78
CA CYS A 76 -13.31 5.72 -2.35
C CYS A 76 -14.16 6.86 -2.94
N HIS A 77 -14.31 7.96 -2.20
CA HIS A 77 -15.03 9.13 -2.67
C HIS A 77 -14.38 9.76 -3.92
N MET A 78 -13.08 10.03 -3.87
CA MET A 78 -12.35 10.70 -4.97
C MET A 78 -12.21 9.83 -6.22
N LEU A 79 -12.15 8.51 -6.07
CA LEU A 79 -12.00 7.56 -7.17
C LEU A 79 -13.33 7.02 -7.71
N GLY A 80 -14.46 7.36 -7.08
CA GLY A 80 -15.77 6.79 -7.43
C GLY A 80 -15.88 5.28 -7.18
N ILE A 81 -15.11 4.76 -6.21
CA ILE A 81 -15.14 3.34 -5.83
C ILE A 81 -16.06 3.19 -4.62
N PRO A 82 -17.09 2.31 -4.65
CA PRO A 82 -17.96 2.10 -3.51
C PRO A 82 -17.19 1.72 -2.24
N LYS A 83 -17.50 2.43 -1.15
CA LYS A 83 -16.97 2.16 0.19
C LYS A 83 -17.90 1.17 0.89
N ASN A 84 -17.43 -0.07 1.11
CA ASN A 84 -18.19 -1.08 1.86
C ASN A 84 -17.96 -1.03 3.38
N PHE A 85 -16.99 -0.23 3.81
CA PHE A 85 -16.60 -0.07 5.21
C PHE A 85 -17.26 1.16 5.86
N ASP A 86 -17.90 0.97 7.01
CA ASP A 86 -18.55 2.04 7.78
C ASP A 86 -17.82 2.30 9.11
N TYR A 87 -16.96 3.33 9.12
CA TYR A 87 -16.22 3.71 10.33
C TYR A 87 -17.11 4.35 11.40
N GLU A 88 -18.20 5.02 11.03
CA GLU A 88 -19.11 5.69 11.99
C GLU A 88 -19.79 4.62 12.84
N ARG A 89 -20.26 3.56 12.18
CA ARG A 89 -20.79 2.38 12.87
C ARG A 89 -19.76 1.69 13.75
N LEU A 90 -18.49 1.59 13.33
CA LEU A 90 -17.46 1.01 14.21
C LEU A 90 -17.24 1.85 15.47
N LEU A 91 -17.20 3.19 15.32
CA LEU A 91 -17.03 4.13 16.44
C LEU A 91 -18.17 4.01 17.46
N GLU A 92 -19.41 3.79 17.04
CA GLU A 92 -20.53 3.54 17.96
C GLU A 92 -20.37 2.26 18.81
N PHE A 93 -19.58 1.30 18.33
CA PHE A 93 -19.42 -0.02 18.93
C PHE A 93 -18.02 -0.30 19.47
N VAL A 94 -17.19 0.74 19.63
CA VAL A 94 -15.85 0.63 20.22
C VAL A 94 -15.89 0.72 21.75
N ARG A 95 -15.07 -0.08 22.43
CA ARG A 95 -14.84 0.00 23.88
C ARG A 95 -13.38 -0.30 24.18
N VAL A 96 -12.92 0.11 25.36
CA VAL A 96 -11.69 -0.43 25.97
C VAL A 96 -12.11 -1.56 26.89
N CYS A 97 -11.53 -2.74 26.69
CA CYS A 97 -11.83 -3.94 27.47
C CYS A 97 -10.53 -4.58 27.96
N ASP A 98 -10.63 -5.35 29.05
CA ASP A 98 -9.51 -6.12 29.56
C ASP A 98 -9.36 -7.41 28.73
N VAL A 99 -8.15 -7.65 28.23
CA VAL A 99 -7.76 -8.92 27.63
C VAL A 99 -7.09 -9.76 28.72
N ASN A 100 -7.78 -10.81 29.15
CA ASN A 100 -7.26 -11.71 30.17
C ASN A 100 -6.14 -12.59 29.59
N ARG A 101 -4.90 -12.34 29.99
CA ARG A 101 -3.73 -13.19 29.68
C ARG A 101 -3.19 -13.93 30.92
N GLY A 102 -4.08 -14.29 31.85
CA GLY A 102 -3.77 -14.95 33.12
C GLY A 102 -4.18 -14.10 34.34
N GLU A 103 -3.96 -14.63 35.55
CA GLU A 103 -4.41 -14.02 36.82
C GLU A 103 -3.70 -12.69 37.16
N GLU A 104 -2.51 -12.42 36.60
CA GLU A 104 -1.66 -11.28 36.97
C GLU A 104 -1.42 -10.26 35.83
N ASN A 105 -1.94 -10.50 34.61
CA ASN A 105 -1.65 -9.65 33.46
C ASN A 105 -2.93 -9.28 32.70
N ARG A 106 -3.55 -8.16 33.11
CA ARG A 106 -4.67 -7.54 32.41
C ARG A 106 -4.14 -6.40 31.56
N GLU A 107 -4.25 -6.55 30.25
CA GLU A 107 -3.89 -5.51 29.29
C GLU A 107 -5.17 -4.93 28.68
N GLN A 108 -5.27 -3.61 28.61
CA GLN A 108 -6.43 -2.91 28.06
C GLN A 108 -6.26 -2.67 26.56
N HIS A 109 -7.21 -3.17 25.77
CA HIS A 109 -7.17 -3.03 24.30
C HIS A 109 -8.44 -2.39 23.76
N ILE A 110 -8.33 -1.78 22.57
CA ILE A 110 -9.50 -1.36 21.80
C ILE A 110 -10.22 -2.61 21.29
N CYS A 111 -11.51 -2.70 21.63
CA CYS A 111 -12.37 -3.82 21.30
C CYS A 111 -13.60 -3.33 20.54
N PHE A 112 -14.06 -4.14 19.58
CA PHE A 112 -15.29 -3.89 18.83
C PHE A 112 -16.40 -4.83 19.25
N ARG A 113 -17.66 -4.43 19.08
CA ARG A 113 -18.77 -5.34 19.36
C ARG A 113 -18.76 -6.52 18.38
N ASP A 114 -18.97 -7.73 18.88
CA ASP A 114 -19.06 -8.98 18.11
C ASP A 114 -19.83 -8.86 16.78
N LYS A 115 -21.01 -8.24 16.81
CA LYS A 115 -21.89 -8.06 15.64
C LYS A 115 -21.32 -7.19 14.51
N VAL A 116 -20.20 -6.50 14.73
CA VAL A 116 -19.54 -5.66 13.71
C VAL A 116 -18.26 -6.30 13.14
N ALA A 117 -18.00 -7.58 13.44
CA ALA A 117 -16.86 -8.30 12.89
C ALA A 117 -16.82 -8.31 11.35
N ASP A 118 -17.99 -8.41 10.68
CA ASP A 118 -18.07 -8.29 9.21
C ASP A 118 -17.62 -6.91 8.71
N ASN A 119 -17.99 -5.83 9.41
CA ASN A 119 -17.59 -4.48 9.03
C ASN A 119 -16.06 -4.28 9.18
N VAL A 120 -15.44 -4.87 10.21
CA VAL A 120 -13.98 -4.89 10.35
C VAL A 120 -13.35 -5.66 9.17
N TYR A 121 -13.91 -6.82 8.79
CA TYR A 121 -13.45 -7.55 7.62
C TYR A 121 -13.56 -6.72 6.33
N ASP A 122 -14.69 -6.03 6.14
CA ASP A 122 -14.97 -5.22 4.97
C ASP A 122 -14.02 -4.02 4.85
N MET A 123 -13.48 -3.51 5.96
CA MET A 123 -12.38 -2.52 5.95
C MET A 123 -11.17 -3.05 5.16
N PHE A 124 -10.70 -4.24 5.49
CA PHE A 124 -9.53 -4.83 4.84
C PHE A 124 -9.82 -5.29 3.41
N HIS A 125 -11.04 -5.76 3.14
CA HIS A 125 -11.47 -6.08 1.79
C HIS A 125 -11.54 -4.83 0.89
N THR A 126 -12.06 -3.72 1.42
CA THR A 126 -12.10 -2.43 0.72
C THR A 126 -10.67 -1.94 0.45
N ARG A 127 -9.77 -2.04 1.43
CA ARG A 127 -8.34 -1.73 1.23
C ARG A 127 -7.71 -2.56 0.11
N TYR A 128 -7.96 -3.87 0.08
CA TYR A 128 -7.47 -4.73 -1.01
C TYR A 128 -8.02 -4.28 -2.37
N THR A 129 -9.32 -3.96 -2.43
CA THR A 129 -9.96 -3.42 -3.64
C THR A 129 -9.31 -2.13 -4.13
N LEU A 130 -9.04 -1.18 -3.22
CA LEU A 130 -8.34 0.07 -3.54
C LEU A 130 -6.93 -0.19 -4.08
N HIS A 131 -6.17 -1.10 -3.45
CA HIS A 131 -4.86 -1.49 -3.96
C HIS A 131 -4.93 -2.08 -5.37
N ARG A 132 -5.89 -2.96 -5.63
CA ARG A 132 -6.00 -3.64 -6.93
C ARG A 132 -6.49 -2.70 -8.03
N LYS A 133 -7.51 -1.88 -7.75
CA LYS A 133 -8.18 -1.04 -8.76
C LYS A 133 -7.51 0.31 -8.97
N ALA A 134 -6.85 0.88 -7.96
CA ALA A 134 -6.29 2.23 -8.00
C ALA A 134 -4.79 2.25 -7.71
N TYR A 135 -4.37 2.00 -6.46
CA TYR A 135 -2.98 2.24 -6.04
C TYR A 135 -1.95 1.41 -6.79
N LYS A 136 -2.35 0.22 -7.26
CA LYS A 136 -1.53 -0.65 -8.10
C LYS A 136 -2.26 -0.95 -9.39
N HIS A 137 -3.01 0.01 -9.93
CA HIS A 137 -3.50 -0.10 -11.30
C HIS A 137 -2.31 -0.21 -12.27
N LYS A 138 -2.44 -1.04 -13.31
CA LYS A 138 -1.35 -1.35 -14.25
C LYS A 138 -0.71 -0.10 -14.87
N ILE A 139 -1.52 0.90 -15.21
CA ILE A 139 -1.00 2.14 -15.80
C ILE A 139 -0.47 3.13 -14.75
N CYS A 140 -1.05 3.18 -13.55
CA CYS A 140 -0.53 4.02 -12.48
C CYS A 140 0.86 3.53 -12.05
N TYR A 141 1.00 2.21 -11.89
CA TYR A 141 2.26 1.58 -11.51
C TYR A 141 3.38 1.89 -12.50
N ILE A 142 3.14 1.80 -13.81
CA ILE A 142 4.19 2.10 -14.80
C ILE A 142 4.57 3.59 -14.83
N ILE A 143 3.62 4.49 -14.55
CA ILE A 143 3.91 5.92 -14.41
C ILE A 143 4.77 6.18 -13.17
N GLU A 144 4.46 5.56 -12.04
CA GLU A 144 5.26 5.65 -10.81
C GLU A 144 6.70 5.17 -11.05
N GLU A 145 6.88 4.05 -11.74
CA GLU A 145 8.20 3.54 -12.12
C GLU A 145 8.97 4.51 -13.03
N LYS A 146 8.27 5.14 -13.99
CA LYS A 146 8.86 6.15 -14.89
C LYS A 146 9.23 7.44 -14.16
N ILE A 147 8.40 7.90 -13.21
CA ILE A 147 8.74 9.04 -12.34
C ILE A 147 9.98 8.68 -11.51
N ALA A 148 10.04 7.49 -10.92
CA ALA A 148 11.20 7.05 -10.16
C ALA A 148 12.47 6.94 -11.02
N GLU A 149 12.34 6.48 -12.28
CA GLU A 149 13.42 6.46 -13.27
C GLU A 149 13.93 7.87 -13.56
N ALA A 150 13.04 8.82 -13.84
CA ALA A 150 13.39 10.22 -14.07
C ALA A 150 14.08 10.85 -12.85
N LEU A 151 13.59 10.60 -11.64
CA LEU A 151 14.21 11.11 -10.41
C LEU A 151 15.61 10.53 -10.18
N ARG A 152 15.85 9.26 -10.51
CA ARG A 152 17.20 8.66 -10.46
C ARG A 152 18.13 9.27 -11.52
N ALA A 153 17.63 9.50 -12.73
CA ALA A 153 18.41 10.20 -13.77
C ALA A 153 18.73 11.65 -13.37
N ALA A 154 17.83 12.30 -12.62
CA ALA A 154 18.01 13.65 -12.08
C ALA A 154 18.73 13.69 -10.72
N GLN A 155 19.35 12.60 -10.24
CA GLN A 155 19.95 12.56 -8.89
C GLN A 155 21.03 13.63 -8.63
N ARG A 156 21.65 14.16 -9.70
CA ARG A 156 22.64 15.24 -9.63
C ARG A 156 22.03 16.65 -9.63
N PHE A 157 20.70 16.75 -9.67
CA PHE A 157 20.00 18.02 -9.61
C PHE A 157 20.07 18.61 -8.20
N PRO A 158 20.31 19.93 -8.02
CA PRO A 158 20.47 20.55 -6.69
C PRO A 158 19.40 20.19 -5.67
N ASP A 159 18.12 20.15 -6.09
CA ASP A 159 17.01 19.81 -5.20
C ASP A 159 16.98 18.33 -4.77
N LEU A 160 17.68 17.46 -5.51
CA LEU A 160 17.76 16.00 -5.29
C LEU A 160 19.16 15.54 -4.83
N LEU A 161 20.16 16.42 -4.90
CA LEU A 161 21.57 16.17 -4.59
C LEU A 161 21.81 15.81 -3.12
N VAL A 162 20.80 16.02 -2.27
CA VAL A 162 20.90 15.74 -0.85
C VAL A 162 20.72 14.22 -0.65
N ASN A 163 21.76 13.56 -0.14
CA ASN A 163 21.64 12.18 0.33
C ASN A 163 20.48 12.12 1.33
N VAL A 164 19.53 11.20 1.14
CA VAL A 164 18.39 10.98 2.03
C VAL A 164 18.84 10.84 3.50
N GLU A 165 20.04 10.33 3.74
CA GLU A 165 20.65 10.18 5.07
C GLU A 165 21.12 11.51 5.70
N ASN A 166 21.43 12.52 4.88
CA ASN A 166 21.86 13.87 5.30
C ASN A 166 20.82 14.94 4.93
N LEU A 167 19.55 14.54 4.76
CA LEU A 167 18.50 15.42 4.31
C LEU A 167 18.23 16.52 5.34
N ASP A 168 18.63 17.74 5.02
CA ASP A 168 18.22 18.90 5.79
C ASP A 168 16.69 19.02 5.75
N ILE A 169 16.06 19.07 6.93
CA ILE A 169 14.61 19.08 7.04
C ILE A 169 14.02 20.36 6.45
N GLU A 170 14.75 21.48 6.47
CA GLU A 170 14.30 22.69 5.78
C GLU A 170 14.23 22.45 4.27
N HIS A 171 15.26 21.86 3.66
CA HIS A 171 15.21 21.47 2.24
C HIS A 171 14.05 20.50 1.97
N TYR A 172 13.82 19.52 2.85
CA TYR A 172 12.70 18.58 2.70
C TYR A 172 11.32 19.27 2.67
N THR A 173 11.12 20.40 3.38
CA THR A 173 9.85 21.16 3.30
C THR A 173 9.56 21.70 1.90
N LYS A 174 10.60 21.93 1.10
CA LYS A 174 10.51 22.48 -0.27
C LYS A 174 10.43 21.36 -1.32
N LEU A 175 10.75 20.12 -0.94
CA LEU A 175 10.67 18.95 -1.81
C LEU A 175 9.22 18.47 -1.92
N THR A 176 8.58 18.84 -3.03
CA THR A 176 7.18 18.53 -3.34
C THR A 176 7.07 18.04 -4.79
N ASP A 177 5.87 17.66 -5.22
CA ASP A 177 5.56 17.26 -6.61
C ASP A 177 5.95 18.34 -7.63
N HIS A 178 6.17 19.59 -7.20
CA HIS A 178 6.73 20.64 -8.04
C HIS A 178 8.09 20.25 -8.68
N ILE A 179 8.84 19.31 -8.08
CA ILE A 179 10.08 18.76 -8.65
C ILE A 179 9.87 18.17 -10.05
N PHE A 180 8.69 17.59 -10.31
CA PHE A 180 8.31 17.09 -11.63
C PHE A 180 8.39 18.22 -12.67
N ASN A 181 7.77 19.36 -12.37
CA ASN A 181 7.74 20.52 -13.26
C ASN A 181 9.12 21.18 -13.39
N LYS A 182 9.92 21.18 -12.31
CA LYS A 182 11.30 21.69 -12.35
C LYS A 182 12.16 20.89 -13.31
N ILE A 183 12.10 19.56 -13.25
CA ILE A 183 12.86 18.69 -14.17
C ILE A 183 12.33 18.86 -15.60
N LEU A 184 11.01 18.79 -15.79
CA LEU A 184 10.38 18.84 -17.12
C LEU A 184 10.71 20.13 -17.89
N HIS A 185 10.77 21.27 -17.23
CA HIS A 185 11.00 22.57 -17.87
C HIS A 185 12.43 23.11 -17.73
N SER A 186 13.35 22.35 -17.11
CA SER A 186 14.73 22.81 -16.93
C SER A 186 15.48 22.85 -18.27
N PRO A 187 16.24 23.92 -18.60
CA PRO A 187 17.07 23.95 -19.79
C PRO A 187 18.38 23.14 -19.63
N GLU A 188 18.72 22.70 -18.41
CA GLU A 188 20.01 22.08 -18.10
C GLU A 188 20.25 20.79 -18.92
N PRO A 189 21.37 20.68 -19.66
CA PRO A 189 21.69 19.48 -20.45
C PRO A 189 21.78 18.20 -19.61
N ASP A 190 22.24 18.30 -18.37
CA ASP A 190 22.36 17.17 -17.44
C ASP A 190 21.01 16.54 -17.09
N LEU A 191 19.90 17.26 -17.32
CA LEU A 191 18.54 16.76 -17.09
C LEU A 191 17.87 16.20 -18.35
N ASN A 192 18.56 16.12 -19.49
CA ASN A 192 17.98 15.65 -20.75
C ASN A 192 17.33 14.27 -20.63
N GLU A 193 17.99 13.31 -19.98
CA GLU A 193 17.46 11.96 -19.79
C GLU A 193 16.20 11.97 -18.92
N ALA A 194 16.26 12.61 -17.75
CA ALA A 194 15.14 12.72 -16.83
C ALA A 194 13.94 13.42 -17.47
N ARG A 195 14.18 14.55 -18.16
CA ARG A 195 13.17 15.31 -18.88
C ARG A 195 12.52 14.48 -19.98
N GLY A 196 13.29 13.74 -20.79
CA GLY A 196 12.75 12.86 -21.82
C GLY A 196 11.78 11.81 -21.24
N ILE A 197 12.11 11.22 -20.10
CA ILE A 197 11.22 10.27 -19.41
C ILE A 197 9.91 10.95 -18.94
N LEU A 198 9.99 12.17 -18.39
CA LEU A 198 8.80 12.90 -17.97
C LEU A 198 7.95 13.36 -19.16
N GLU A 199 8.58 13.78 -20.26
CA GLU A 199 7.90 14.09 -21.51
C GLU A 199 7.15 12.87 -22.05
N ASP A 200 7.73 11.67 -21.97
CA ASP A 200 7.04 10.43 -22.34
C ASP A 200 5.78 10.20 -21.51
N ILE A 201 5.81 10.52 -20.20
CA ILE A 201 4.61 10.46 -19.35
C ILE A 201 3.54 11.46 -19.83
N VAL A 202 3.93 12.73 -20.03
CA VAL A 202 3.03 13.82 -20.45
C VAL A 202 2.38 13.51 -21.80
N HIS A 203 3.15 13.01 -22.76
CA HIS A 203 2.68 12.65 -24.09
C HIS A 203 2.11 11.23 -24.19
N ARG A 204 1.96 10.55 -23.05
CA ARG A 204 1.40 9.19 -22.96
C ARG A 204 2.17 8.12 -23.75
N ARG A 205 3.47 8.31 -23.99
CA ARG A 205 4.39 7.32 -24.56
C ARG A 205 4.89 6.36 -23.48
N LEU A 206 3.95 5.63 -22.88
CA LEU A 206 4.23 4.71 -21.78
C LEU A 206 4.55 3.31 -22.30
N PRO A 207 5.35 2.53 -21.55
CA PRO A 207 5.52 1.10 -21.83
C PRO A 207 4.16 0.39 -21.92
N LYS A 208 3.96 -0.38 -23.00
CA LYS A 208 2.73 -1.09 -23.25
C LYS A 208 2.59 -2.25 -22.29
N PHE A 209 1.44 -2.35 -21.62
CA PHE A 209 1.12 -3.49 -20.77
C PHE A 209 0.94 -4.76 -21.63
N VAL A 210 1.73 -5.80 -21.38
CA VAL A 210 1.73 -7.06 -22.12
C VAL A 210 0.80 -8.09 -21.48
N GLY A 211 0.77 -8.16 -20.15
CA GLY A 211 -0.04 -9.14 -19.44
C GLY A 211 0.16 -9.12 -17.93
N GLU A 212 -0.80 -9.73 -17.24
CA GLU A 212 -0.77 -9.97 -15.79
C GLU A 212 -1.12 -11.44 -15.51
N ALA A 213 -0.36 -12.07 -14.63
CA ALA A 213 -0.64 -13.42 -14.14
C ALA A 213 -0.40 -13.47 -12.63
N ARG A 214 -1.15 -14.31 -11.93
CA ARG A 214 -0.97 -14.50 -10.49
C ARG A 214 -0.02 -15.66 -10.23
N LEU A 215 0.86 -15.53 -9.25
CA LEU A 215 1.69 -16.64 -8.79
C LEU A 215 0.88 -17.60 -7.92
N LYS A 216 1.04 -18.90 -8.15
CA LYS A 216 0.52 -19.96 -7.27
C LYS A 216 1.30 -19.95 -5.98
N GLU A 217 0.58 -20.04 -4.86
CA GLU A 217 1.16 -20.06 -3.52
C GLU A 217 1.24 -21.49 -2.96
N PRO A 218 2.32 -21.86 -2.22
CA PRO A 218 3.46 -20.99 -1.87
C PRO A 218 4.35 -20.71 -3.08
N ALA A 219 4.54 -19.43 -3.39
CA ALA A 219 5.22 -19.01 -4.60
C ALA A 219 6.74 -19.15 -4.40
N GLN A 220 7.30 -20.24 -4.92
CA GLN A 220 8.75 -20.49 -4.87
C GLN A 220 9.55 -19.50 -5.73
N TRP A 221 8.91 -18.84 -6.70
CA TRP A 221 9.58 -17.92 -7.60
C TRP A 221 9.78 -16.55 -6.93
N THR A 222 11.02 -16.07 -6.94
CA THR A 222 11.37 -14.69 -6.59
C THR A 222 11.20 -13.79 -7.82
N GLN A 223 11.30 -12.48 -7.66
CA GLN A 223 11.31 -11.56 -8.81
C GLN A 223 12.41 -11.90 -9.82
N ASN A 224 13.57 -12.39 -9.37
CA ASN A 224 14.66 -12.82 -10.26
C ASN A 224 14.27 -14.08 -11.04
N HIS A 225 13.70 -15.09 -10.38
CA HIS A 225 13.20 -16.29 -11.08
C HIS A 225 12.19 -15.93 -12.19
N VAL A 226 11.28 -15.00 -11.91
CA VAL A 226 10.31 -14.50 -12.90
C VAL A 226 11.01 -13.80 -14.07
N LYS A 227 11.96 -12.89 -13.78
CA LYS A 227 12.72 -12.15 -14.80
C LYS A 227 13.55 -13.07 -15.69
N ASP A 228 14.26 -14.03 -15.11
CA ASP A 228 15.10 -14.96 -15.85
C ASP A 228 14.26 -15.89 -16.73
N SER A 229 13.13 -16.41 -16.21
CA SER A 229 12.21 -17.22 -17.01
C SER A 229 11.61 -16.44 -18.19
N TRP A 230 11.24 -15.16 -17.99
CA TRP A 230 10.78 -14.30 -19.09
C TRP A 230 11.88 -14.05 -20.12
N ARG A 231 13.13 -13.84 -19.67
CA ARG A 231 14.29 -13.64 -20.55
C ARG A 231 14.52 -14.86 -21.44
N ASP A 232 14.41 -16.06 -20.88
CA ASP A 232 14.55 -17.30 -21.66
C ASP A 232 13.41 -17.49 -22.67
N MET A 233 12.18 -17.11 -22.30
CA MET A 233 11.09 -17.03 -23.27
C MET A 233 11.43 -16.07 -24.41
N CYS A 234 11.92 -14.86 -24.11
CA CYS A 234 12.27 -13.88 -25.14
C CYS A 234 13.35 -14.41 -26.10
N ARG A 235 14.40 -15.04 -25.56
CA ARG A 235 15.47 -15.67 -26.35
C ARG A 235 14.94 -16.74 -27.29
N ASN A 236 14.07 -17.62 -26.80
CA ASN A 236 13.51 -18.73 -27.59
C ASN A 236 12.53 -18.28 -28.69
N ASN A 237 12.09 -17.02 -28.67
CA ASN A 237 11.09 -16.50 -29.58
C ASN A 237 11.57 -15.26 -30.36
N ASN A 238 12.88 -15.00 -30.44
CA ASN A 238 13.45 -13.84 -31.16
C ASN A 238 12.84 -12.50 -30.70
N LEU A 239 12.76 -12.29 -29.38
CA LEU A 239 12.40 -11.02 -28.75
C LEU A 239 13.61 -10.47 -27.98
N ASN A 240 13.85 -9.17 -28.03
CA ASN A 240 14.89 -8.55 -27.22
C ASN A 240 14.41 -8.38 -25.77
N ALA A 241 14.99 -9.15 -24.85
CA ALA A 241 14.63 -9.09 -23.43
C ALA A 241 14.85 -7.71 -22.79
N GLN A 242 15.71 -6.85 -23.36
CA GLN A 242 15.93 -5.48 -22.86
C GLN A 242 14.72 -4.56 -23.06
N HIS A 243 13.81 -4.90 -23.97
CA HIS A 243 12.59 -4.12 -24.21
C HIS A 243 11.46 -4.48 -23.24
N PHE A 244 11.73 -5.27 -22.19
CA PHE A 244 10.70 -5.72 -21.26
C PHE A 244 11.02 -5.38 -19.82
N GLN A 245 10.01 -4.86 -19.12
CA GLN A 245 10.04 -4.59 -17.69
C GLN A 245 9.08 -5.55 -17.00
N ILE A 246 9.58 -6.26 -15.98
CA ILE A 246 8.82 -7.29 -15.26
C ILE A 246 8.77 -6.94 -13.77
N TYR A 247 7.55 -6.92 -13.25
CA TYR A 247 7.25 -6.54 -11.88
C TYR A 247 6.47 -7.63 -11.17
N ASP A 248 6.82 -7.87 -9.91
CA ASP A 248 6.16 -8.82 -9.03
C ASP A 248 5.57 -8.04 -7.84
N LEU A 249 4.25 -7.97 -7.81
CA LEU A 249 3.48 -7.09 -6.94
C LEU A 249 2.75 -7.89 -5.88
N LYS A 250 3.13 -7.69 -4.61
CA LYS A 250 2.39 -8.24 -3.47
C LYS A 250 1.16 -7.38 -3.16
N MET A 251 -0.02 -7.99 -3.08
CA MET A 251 -1.28 -7.33 -2.70
C MET A 251 -1.98 -8.15 -1.63
N GLY A 252 -2.69 -7.51 -0.71
CA GLY A 252 -3.36 -8.24 0.36
C GLY A 252 -3.96 -7.31 1.40
N PHE A 253 -4.41 -7.91 2.50
CA PHE A 253 -5.18 -7.20 3.51
C PHE A 253 -4.28 -6.31 4.40
N GLY A 254 -2.97 -6.53 4.45
CA GLY A 254 -2.04 -5.64 5.16
C GLY A 254 -0.76 -6.33 5.57
N LYS A 255 -0.11 -5.82 6.62
CA LYS A 255 0.91 -6.55 7.37
C LYS A 255 0.19 -7.45 8.35
N GLY A 256 0.27 -8.77 8.18
CA GLY A 256 -0.32 -9.73 9.13
C GLY A 256 -0.94 -10.96 8.47
N GLY A 257 -1.33 -11.88 9.35
CA GLY A 257 -2.19 -13.02 9.06
C GLY A 257 -3.64 -12.58 8.86
N ASN A 258 -4.59 -13.41 9.28
CA ASN A 258 -6.01 -13.18 9.03
C ASN A 258 -6.45 -11.76 9.46
N PRO A 259 -7.36 -11.11 8.74
CA PRO A 259 -7.75 -9.72 9.02
C PRO A 259 -8.36 -9.50 10.41
N LEU A 260 -8.87 -10.56 11.03
CA LEU A 260 -9.43 -10.55 12.37
C LEU A 260 -8.46 -11.10 13.43
N ASP A 261 -7.30 -11.61 13.00
CA ASP A 261 -6.24 -12.00 13.95
C ASP A 261 -5.83 -10.76 14.74
N ASN A 262 -5.72 -10.94 16.06
CA ASN A 262 -5.38 -9.87 17.01
C ASN A 262 -6.38 -8.70 17.05
N VAL A 263 -7.56 -8.85 16.46
CA VAL A 263 -8.70 -7.94 16.73
C VAL A 263 -9.46 -8.50 17.92
N TYR A 264 -9.67 -7.65 18.92
CA TYR A 264 -10.43 -8.00 20.11
C TYR A 264 -11.89 -7.55 19.99
N PHE A 265 -12.76 -8.40 20.50
CA PHE A 265 -14.21 -8.21 20.49
C PHE A 265 -14.79 -8.31 21.89
N TYR A 266 -15.93 -7.66 22.11
CA TYR A 266 -16.77 -7.87 23.29
C TYR A 266 -18.20 -8.20 22.86
N ASN A 267 -18.97 -8.81 23.76
CA ASN A 267 -20.35 -9.21 23.47
C ASN A 267 -21.34 -8.40 24.33
N LYS A 268 -22.63 -8.41 23.99
CA LYS A 268 -23.64 -7.61 24.71
C LYS A 268 -23.77 -7.98 26.20
N ARG A 269 -23.47 -9.23 26.58
CA ARG A 269 -23.68 -9.76 27.93
C ARG A 269 -22.50 -9.45 28.86
N ASP A 270 -21.31 -9.33 28.30
CA ASP A 270 -20.10 -8.89 29.01
C ASP A 270 -19.39 -7.80 28.20
N LEU A 271 -19.45 -6.57 28.72
CA LEU A 271 -18.95 -5.37 28.07
C LEU A 271 -17.48 -5.04 28.42
N ASN A 272 -16.87 -5.82 29.32
CA ASN A 272 -15.56 -5.51 29.87
C ASN A 272 -14.52 -6.59 29.56
N THR A 273 -14.94 -7.80 29.24
CA THR A 273 -14.03 -8.89 28.87
C THR A 273 -13.90 -9.01 27.35
N ALA A 274 -12.66 -8.92 26.87
CA ALA A 274 -12.35 -9.13 25.47
C ALA A 274 -12.21 -10.61 25.10
N PHE A 275 -12.52 -10.94 23.85
CA PHE A 275 -12.25 -12.24 23.23
C PHE A 275 -11.88 -12.08 21.75
N SER A 276 -11.26 -13.11 21.15
CA SER A 276 -10.96 -13.12 19.72
C SER A 276 -12.02 -13.87 18.93
N ILE A 277 -12.29 -13.41 17.71
CA ILE A 277 -13.16 -14.12 16.75
C ILE A 277 -12.29 -14.66 15.62
N GLN A 278 -12.43 -15.95 15.34
CA GLN A 278 -11.79 -16.59 14.20
C GLN A 278 -12.57 -16.30 12.91
N SER A 279 -11.88 -16.15 11.79
CA SER A 279 -12.51 -15.84 10.48
C SER A 279 -13.68 -16.75 10.11
N TYR A 280 -13.56 -18.06 10.36
CA TYR A 280 -14.61 -19.02 10.03
C TYR A 280 -15.89 -18.82 10.87
N GLN A 281 -15.78 -18.19 12.05
CA GLN A 281 -16.93 -17.86 12.89
C GLN A 281 -17.71 -16.65 12.34
N VAL A 282 -17.08 -15.83 11.49
CA VAL A 282 -17.76 -14.76 10.77
C VAL A 282 -18.43 -15.33 9.53
N SER A 283 -17.67 -15.99 8.64
CA SER A 283 -18.24 -16.69 7.49
C SER A 283 -17.22 -17.61 6.82
N SER A 284 -17.66 -18.82 6.45
CA SER A 284 -16.86 -19.76 5.65
C SER A 284 -16.68 -19.35 4.18
N LEU A 285 -17.37 -18.28 3.74
CA LEU A 285 -17.23 -17.72 2.39
C LEU A 285 -16.10 -16.67 2.29
N LYS A 286 -15.50 -16.28 3.43
CA LYS A 286 -14.37 -15.34 3.42
C LYS A 286 -13.10 -16.04 2.89
N PRO A 287 -12.25 -15.34 2.12
CA PRO A 287 -10.98 -15.88 1.63
C PRO A 287 -10.11 -16.52 2.71
N VAL A 288 -9.67 -17.76 2.45
CA VAL A 288 -8.62 -18.43 3.24
C VAL A 288 -7.25 -17.77 3.01
N LYS A 289 -7.02 -17.27 1.79
CA LYS A 289 -5.82 -16.53 1.40
C LYS A 289 -6.12 -15.03 1.37
N ILE A 290 -5.28 -14.27 2.05
CA ILE A 290 -5.45 -12.83 2.33
C ILE A 290 -4.40 -11.97 1.63
N CYS A 291 -3.50 -12.62 0.91
CA CYS A 291 -2.42 -12.03 0.15
C CYS A 291 -2.23 -12.82 -1.15
N GLU A 292 -1.84 -12.12 -2.21
CA GLU A 292 -1.47 -12.70 -3.49
C GLU A 292 -0.32 -11.91 -4.12
N ARG A 293 0.34 -12.52 -5.10
CA ARG A 293 1.39 -11.91 -5.91
C ARG A 293 0.99 -11.88 -7.38
N LEU A 294 1.02 -10.69 -7.98
CA LEU A 294 0.71 -10.47 -9.39
C LEU A 294 2.00 -10.14 -10.14
N VAL A 295 2.28 -10.90 -11.19
CA VAL A 295 3.37 -10.64 -12.12
C VAL A 295 2.82 -9.85 -13.30
N ARG A 296 3.45 -8.71 -13.61
CA ARG A 296 3.13 -7.89 -14.76
C ARG A 296 4.33 -7.74 -15.67
N VAL A 297 4.07 -7.81 -16.97
CA VAL A 297 5.06 -7.56 -18.00
C VAL A 297 4.65 -6.34 -18.80
N TYR A 298 5.62 -5.46 -19.07
CA TYR A 298 5.46 -4.28 -19.92
C TYR A 298 6.51 -4.31 -21.03
N CYS A 299 6.16 -3.82 -22.21
CA CYS A 299 7.04 -3.70 -23.37
C CYS A 299 7.36 -2.22 -23.60
N THR A 300 8.64 -1.87 -23.64
CA THR A 300 9.11 -0.51 -23.93
C THR A 300 9.30 -0.26 -25.43
N ASP A 301 9.22 -1.32 -26.26
CA ASP A 301 9.27 -1.19 -27.71
C ASP A 301 7.93 -0.64 -28.25
N MET A 302 8.01 0.36 -29.12
CA MET A 302 6.84 0.99 -29.73
C MET A 302 6.37 0.27 -31.01
N ASP A 303 7.14 -0.71 -31.52
CA ASP A 303 6.71 -1.54 -32.66
C ASP A 303 5.55 -2.45 -32.23
N GLN A 304 4.37 -2.19 -32.79
CA GLN A 304 3.15 -2.96 -32.54
C GLN A 304 3.31 -4.46 -32.83
N ARG A 305 4.20 -4.85 -33.75
CA ARG A 305 4.49 -6.26 -34.05
C ARG A 305 5.19 -6.94 -32.88
N VAL A 306 6.11 -6.25 -32.21
CA VAL A 306 6.80 -6.74 -31.01
C VAL A 306 5.81 -6.86 -29.86
N GLN A 307 4.94 -5.86 -29.67
CA GLN A 307 3.92 -5.84 -28.62
C GLN A 307 2.92 -7.02 -28.77
N ARG A 308 2.32 -7.19 -29.96
CA ARG A 308 1.39 -8.30 -30.23
C ARG A 308 2.04 -9.67 -30.05
N LYS A 309 3.29 -9.80 -30.49
CA LYS A 309 4.08 -11.02 -30.31
C LYS A 309 4.33 -11.29 -28.83
N ALA A 310 4.66 -10.27 -28.04
CA ALA A 310 4.85 -10.40 -26.59
C ALA A 310 3.58 -10.84 -25.87
N GLU A 311 2.41 -10.27 -26.20
CA GLU A 311 1.11 -10.65 -25.64
C GLU A 311 0.80 -12.13 -25.91
N GLN A 312 1.00 -12.59 -27.16
CA GLN A 312 0.82 -14.00 -27.52
C GLN A 312 1.77 -14.93 -26.75
N HIS A 313 3.03 -14.53 -26.58
CA HIS A 313 4.00 -15.34 -25.85
C HIS A 313 3.83 -15.26 -24.33
N PHE A 314 3.18 -14.23 -23.80
CA PHE A 314 2.87 -14.12 -22.38
C PHE A 314 1.99 -15.28 -21.92
N HIS A 315 0.88 -15.52 -22.60
CA HIS A 315 -0.03 -16.62 -22.25
C HIS A 315 0.62 -18.00 -22.46
N LYS A 316 1.44 -18.15 -23.51
CA LYS A 316 2.23 -19.38 -23.71
C LYS A 316 3.24 -19.59 -22.59
N TRP A 317 3.91 -18.54 -22.14
CA TRP A 317 4.85 -18.59 -21.02
C TRP A 317 4.15 -18.99 -19.72
N CYS A 318 2.99 -18.42 -19.42
CA CYS A 318 2.19 -18.83 -18.27
C CYS A 318 1.70 -20.28 -18.38
N THR A 319 1.27 -20.72 -19.58
CA THR A 319 0.81 -22.09 -19.83
C THR A 319 1.94 -23.11 -19.67
N ASN A 320 3.11 -22.82 -20.23
CA ASN A 320 4.30 -23.67 -20.09
C ASN A 320 4.74 -23.78 -18.62
N ASN A 321 4.44 -22.75 -17.83
CA ASN A 321 4.71 -22.70 -16.39
C ASN A 321 3.41 -22.81 -15.57
N LYS A 322 2.44 -23.63 -16.00
CA LYS A 322 1.13 -23.81 -15.32
C LYS A 322 1.22 -24.28 -13.88
N GLY A 323 2.34 -24.86 -13.46
CA GLY A 323 2.63 -25.19 -12.05
C GLY A 323 2.88 -23.96 -11.18
N THR A 324 3.26 -22.84 -11.81
CA THR A 324 3.69 -21.60 -11.16
C THR A 324 2.67 -20.47 -11.32
N PHE A 325 2.02 -20.34 -12.48
CA PHE A 325 1.12 -19.24 -12.77
C PHE A 325 -0.35 -19.65 -12.79
N ILE A 326 -1.21 -18.70 -12.45
CA ILE A 326 -2.64 -18.67 -12.74
C ILE A 326 -2.85 -17.51 -13.70
N ASP A 327 -3.14 -17.85 -14.95
CA ASP A 327 -3.41 -16.93 -16.04
C ASP A 327 -4.88 -17.05 -16.42
N PHE A 328 -5.53 -15.91 -16.65
CA PHE A 328 -6.95 -15.86 -17.06
C PHE A 328 -7.12 -15.98 -18.57
N GLY A 329 -6.02 -16.11 -19.32
CA GLY A 329 -6.01 -16.12 -20.77
C GLY A 329 -6.06 -14.71 -21.35
N PRO A 330 -6.09 -14.58 -22.69
CA PRO A 330 -6.16 -13.28 -23.33
C PRO A 330 -7.43 -12.56 -22.88
N VAL A 331 -7.28 -11.33 -22.37
CA VAL A 331 -8.39 -10.41 -22.23
C VAL A 331 -8.80 -10.06 -23.67
N LEU A 332 -9.94 -10.57 -24.12
CA LEU A 332 -10.56 -10.05 -25.33
C LEU A 332 -10.93 -8.60 -24.98
N ASP A 333 -10.23 -7.62 -25.56
CA ASP A 333 -10.59 -6.22 -25.39
C ASP A 333 -12.05 -6.05 -25.89
N ASP A 334 -12.95 -5.62 -25.00
CA ASP A 334 -14.39 -5.41 -25.25
C ASP A 334 -14.68 -4.12 -26.05
N ASP A 335 -13.71 -3.56 -26.78
CA ASP A 335 -13.82 -2.25 -27.45
C ASP A 335 -13.59 -2.30 -28.97
N ASP A 336 -14.10 -3.34 -29.65
CA ASP A 336 -14.18 -3.36 -31.12
C ASP A 336 -15.55 -3.86 -31.65
N SER A 337 -16.63 -3.49 -30.97
CA SER A 337 -17.99 -3.58 -31.52
C SER A 337 -18.64 -2.20 -31.63
N GLY A 338 -18.02 -1.36 -32.44
CA GLY A 338 -18.78 -0.37 -33.19
C GLY A 338 -19.54 -1.07 -34.32
N GLU A 339 -20.67 -1.71 -34.01
CA GLU A 339 -21.71 -2.01 -35.00
C GLU A 339 -23.08 -2.02 -34.31
N GLY A 340 -23.94 -1.10 -34.74
CA GLY A 340 -25.26 -0.92 -34.17
C GLY A 340 -26.19 -2.11 -34.39
N ALA A 341 -27.11 -2.29 -33.45
CA ALA A 341 -28.34 -3.04 -33.69
C ALA A 341 -29.45 -2.50 -32.77
N TYR A 342 -30.32 -1.70 -33.41
CA TYR A 342 -31.73 -1.35 -33.12
C TYR A 342 -32.14 -0.86 -31.74
#